data_AF-X1SZ93-F1
#
_entry.id   AF-X1SZ93-F1
#
_cell.length_a   1.000
_cell.length_b   1.000
_cell.length_c   1.000
_cell.angle_alpha   90.00
_cell.angle_beta   90.00
_cell.angle_gamma   90.00
#
_symmetry.space_group_name_H-M   'P 1'
#
loop_
_entity.id
_entity.type
_entity.pdbx_description
1 polymer ?
#
loop_
_entity_poly.entity_id
_entity_poly.type
_entity_poly.pdbx_seq_one_letter_code
_entity_poly.pdbx_strand_id
1 'polypeptide(L)'
;GTYFVKPYEIFEVNDVRVAIVGMTPPHVTQWEASAPEHFEGLTFPGTVEQSKKVIAELEGKYDVLIGAFHLGPVSSSYESIAYS
;
A
#
# COMPACT_ATOMS: atom_id res chain seq x y z
N GLY A 1 -4.89 11.07 7.77
CA GLY A 1 -3.55 11.50 7.34
C GLY A 1 -3.61 11.92 5.90
N THR A 2 -2.58 12.60 5.39
CA THR A 2 -2.42 12.90 3.96
C THR A 2 -1.42 11.90 3.36
N TYR A 3 -1.60 11.55 2.09
CA TYR A 3 -0.65 10.72 1.37
C TYR A 3 0.40 11.61 0.68
N PHE A 4 1.66 11.18 0.71
CA PHE A 4 2.75 11.87 0.00
C PHE A 4 2.61 11.74 -1.52
N VAL A 5 2.06 10.61 -1.99
CA VAL A 5 1.69 10.34 -3.39
C VAL A 5 0.22 9.93 -3.47
N LYS A 6 -0.39 9.95 -4.66
CA LYS A 6 -1.75 9.45 -4.83
C LYS A 6 -1.84 7.96 -4.43
N PRO A 7 -2.77 7.57 -3.55
CA PRO A 7 -2.91 6.18 -3.11
C PRO A 7 -3.53 5.26 -4.18
N TYR A 8 -4.28 5.84 -5.13
CA TYR A 8 -4.91 5.13 -6.23
C TYR A 8 -5.13 6.03 -7.43
N GLU A 9 -5.43 5.42 -8.57
CA GLU A 9 -5.98 6.07 -9.76
C GLU A 9 -7.10 5.20 -10.32
N ILE A 10 -8.16 5.82 -10.86
CA ILE A 10 -9.28 5.10 -11.50
C ILE A 10 -9.26 5.42 -12.99
N PHE A 11 -9.28 4.39 -13.81
CA PHE A 11 -9.35 4.49 -15.26
C PHE A 11 -10.69 3.97 -15.75
N GLU A 12 -11.20 4.53 -16.83
CA GLU A 12 -12.34 3.99 -17.55
C GLU A 12 -11.85 3.34 -18.84
N VAL A 13 -12.15 2.05 -19.01
CA VAL A 13 -11.70 1.26 -20.16
C VAL A 13 -12.90 0.47 -20.68
N ASN A 14 -13.39 0.84 -21.88
CA ASN A 14 -14.59 0.22 -22.47
C ASN A 14 -15.79 0.19 -21.49
N ASP A 15 -16.11 1.35 -20.91
CA ASP A 15 -17.19 1.53 -19.91
C ASP A 15 -17.00 0.75 -18.59
N VAL A 16 -15.81 0.18 -18.35
CA VAL A 16 -15.44 -0.50 -17.09
C VAL A 16 -14.52 0.41 -16.27
N ARG A 17 -14.87 0.64 -15.01
CA ARG A 17 -14.07 1.44 -14.06
C ARG A 17 -13.04 0.54 -13.37
N VAL A 18 -11.76 0.77 -13.64
CA VAL A 18 -10.64 0.01 -13.10
C VAL A 18 -9.89 0.87 -12.09
N ALA A 19 -9.95 0.49 -10.81
CA ALA A 19 -9.17 1.12 -9.76
C ALA A 19 -7.82 0.41 -9.60
N ILE A 20 -6.72 1.17 -9.64
CA ILE A 20 -5.37 0.68 -9.33
C ILE A 20 -4.95 1.28 -8.00
N VAL A 21 -4.71 0.43 -7.00
CA VAL A 21 -4.26 0.81 -5.65
C VAL A 21 -2.80 0.40 -5.48
N GLY A 22 -1.94 1.35 -5.12
CA GLY A 22 -0.51 1.12 -4.92
C GLY A 22 -0.15 1.07 -3.44
N MET A 23 0.78 0.17 -3.04
CA MET A 23 1.33 0.16 -1.68
C MET A 23 2.85 0.02 -1.67
N THR A 24 3.48 0.77 -0.77
CA THR A 24 4.92 0.71 -0.47
C THR A 24 5.15 -0.14 0.79
N PRO A 25 6.25 -0.90 0.89
CA PRO A 25 6.56 -1.70 2.07
C PRO A 25 6.68 -0.85 3.35
N PRO A 26 6.30 -1.38 4.52
CA PRO A 26 6.45 -0.66 5.78
C PRO A 26 7.90 -0.62 6.29
N HIS A 27 8.82 -1.32 5.62
CA HIS A 27 10.20 -1.56 6.07
C HIS A 27 11.20 -0.54 5.49
N VAL A 28 10.74 0.49 4.78
CA VAL A 28 11.62 1.52 4.18
C VAL A 28 12.54 2.14 5.24
N THR A 29 12.03 2.40 6.44
CA THR A 29 12.82 2.96 7.56
C THR A 29 13.92 2.04 8.07
N GLN A 30 13.82 0.73 7.84
CA GLN A 30 14.86 -0.24 8.19
C GLN A 30 15.95 -0.28 7.12
N TRP A 31 15.58 -0.22 5.85
CA TRP A 31 16.52 -0.27 4.72
C TRP A 31 17.31 1.03 4.56
N GLU A 32 16.67 2.18 4.81
CA GLU A 32 17.27 3.52 4.74
C GLU A 32 17.70 4.04 6.12
N ALA A 33 17.90 3.16 7.11
CA ALA A 33 18.22 3.56 8.48
C ALA A 33 19.52 4.40 8.58
N SER A 34 20.43 4.29 7.62
CA SER A 34 21.66 5.10 7.54
C SER A 34 21.47 6.51 6.99
N ALA A 35 20.31 6.82 6.41
CA ALA A 35 19.99 8.12 5.80
C ALA A 35 18.52 8.52 6.14
N PRO A 36 18.20 8.74 7.43
CA PRO A 36 16.83 9.04 7.88
C PRO A 36 16.25 10.33 7.28
N GLU A 37 17.08 11.26 6.83
CA GLU A 37 16.70 12.47 6.12
C GLU A 37 15.93 12.20 4.81
N HIS A 38 16.11 11.03 4.19
CA HIS A 38 15.41 10.65 2.95
C HIS A 38 13.90 10.44 3.13
N PHE A 39 13.45 10.19 4.37
CA PHE A 39 12.04 9.94 4.69
C PHE A 39 11.55 10.77 5.87
N GLU A 40 12.22 11.89 6.15
CA GLU A 40 11.82 12.80 7.22
C GLU A 40 10.37 13.27 7.03
N GLY A 41 9.57 13.16 8.10
CA GLY A 41 8.15 13.50 8.08
C GLY A 41 7.23 12.46 7.42
N LEU A 42 7.79 11.36 6.87
CA LEU A 42 7.01 10.24 6.33
C LEU A 42 6.80 9.16 7.39
N THR A 43 5.66 8.47 7.28
CA THR A 43 5.38 7.26 8.05
C THR A 43 4.97 6.16 7.09
N PHE A 44 5.35 4.92 7.41
CA PHE A 44 5.09 3.74 6.57
C PHE A 44 4.23 2.73 7.35
N PRO A 45 2.92 2.98 7.49
CA PRO A 45 2.01 2.10 8.21
C PRO A 45 1.84 0.73 7.52
N GLY A 46 1.29 -0.24 8.26
CA GLY A 46 1.09 -1.61 7.78
C GLY A 46 0.20 -1.69 6.53
N THR A 47 0.63 -2.49 5.56
CA THR A 47 0.02 -2.54 4.22
C THR A 47 -1.40 -3.10 4.23
N VAL A 48 -1.70 -4.08 5.08
CA VAL A 48 -3.06 -4.63 5.23
C VAL A 48 -4.04 -3.58 5.76
N GLU A 49 -3.64 -2.85 6.80
CA GLU A 49 -4.48 -1.81 7.40
C GLU A 49 -4.75 -0.67 6.40
N GLN A 50 -3.72 -0.20 5.69
CA GLN A 50 -3.88 0.86 4.70
C GLN A 50 -4.68 0.42 3.49
N SER A 51 -4.48 -0.81 3.02
CA SER A 51 -5.26 -1.35 1.90
C SER A 51 -6.75 -1.36 2.23
N LYS A 52 -7.13 -1.77 3.45
CA LYS A 52 -8.54 -1.73 3.89
C LYS A 52 -9.11 -0.32 3.89
N LYS A 53 -8.36 0.68 4.35
CA LYS A 53 -8.79 2.09 4.36
C LYS A 53 -9.01 2.61 2.93
N VAL A 54 -8.03 2.41 2.05
CA VAL A 54 -8.13 2.86 0.65
C VAL A 54 -9.26 2.18 -0.10
N ILE A 55 -9.45 0.86 0.10
CA ILE A 55 -10.55 0.13 -0.54
C ILE A 55 -11.91 0.63 -0.03
N ALA A 56 -12.05 0.94 1.26
CA ALA A 56 -13.27 1.52 1.79
C ALA A 56 -13.58 2.90 1.19
N GLU A 57 -12.56 3.74 0.93
CA GLU A 57 -12.74 5.02 0.24
C GLU A 57 -13.20 4.85 -1.23
N LEU A 58 -12.96 3.68 -1.82
CA LEU A 58 -13.26 3.34 -3.21
C LEU A 58 -14.59 2.60 -3.38
N GLU A 59 -15.32 2.33 -2.31
CA GLU A 59 -16.57 1.57 -2.36
C GLU A 59 -17.58 2.18 -3.36
N GLY A 60 -18.07 1.35 -4.29
CA GLY A 60 -19.00 1.74 -5.35
C GLY A 60 -18.39 2.54 -6.52
N LYS A 61 -17.10 2.88 -6.47
CA LYS A 61 -16.42 3.72 -7.48
C LYS A 61 -15.70 2.94 -8.58
N TYR A 62 -15.61 1.62 -8.47
CA TYR A 62 -14.95 0.75 -9.43
C TYR A 62 -15.73 -0.54 -9.66
N ASP A 63 -15.44 -1.19 -10.78
CA ASP A 63 -15.93 -2.52 -11.13
C ASP A 63 -14.83 -3.57 -10.97
N VAL A 64 -13.57 -3.17 -11.21
CA VAL A 64 -12.36 -4.00 -11.03
C VAL A 64 -11.35 -3.28 -10.14
N LEU A 65 -10.74 -4.02 -9.21
CA LEU A 65 -9.66 -3.55 -8.34
C LEU A 65 -8.36 -4.29 -8.66
N ILE A 66 -7.28 -3.54 -8.89
CA ILE A 66 -5.92 -4.05 -9.10
C ILE A 66 -5.03 -3.53 -7.98
N GLY A 67 -4.33 -4.45 -7.30
CA GLY A 67 -3.31 -4.12 -6.31
C GLY A 67 -1.90 -4.14 -6.92
N ALA A 68 -1.22 -2.99 -6.90
CA ALA A 68 0.18 -2.85 -7.29
C ALA A 68 1.06 -2.80 -6.03
N PHE A 69 1.48 -3.96 -5.55
CA PHE A 69 2.22 -4.08 -4.29
C PHE A 69 3.67 -4.46 -4.53
N HIS A 70 4.60 -3.64 -4.03
CA HIS A 70 6.03 -3.98 -4.02
C HIS A 70 6.37 -4.89 -2.82
N LEU A 71 5.57 -5.93 -2.62
CA LEU A 71 5.68 -6.89 -1.52
C LEU A 71 5.98 -8.27 -2.09
N GLY A 72 6.99 -8.96 -1.55
CA GLY A 72 7.20 -10.38 -1.81
C GLY A 72 6.22 -11.24 -1.01
N PRO A 73 5.98 -12.50 -1.41
CA PRO A 73 5.29 -13.46 -0.56
C PRO A 73 6.05 -13.59 0.76
N VAL A 74 5.31 -13.59 1.87
CA VAL A 74 5.88 -13.82 3.19
C VAL A 74 6.36 -15.28 3.20
N SER A 75 7.68 -15.52 3.20
CA SER A 75 8.19 -16.85 3.48
C SER A 75 7.88 -17.19 4.94
N SER A 76 7.53 -18.45 5.21
CA SER A 76 7.05 -18.98 6.50
C SER A 76 7.90 -18.62 7.73
N SER A 77 9.12 -18.11 7.56
CA SER A 77 9.99 -17.61 8.62
C SER A 77 9.53 -16.30 9.28
N TYR A 78 8.68 -15.50 8.63
CA TYR A 78 8.15 -14.24 9.19
C TYR A 78 6.78 -14.41 9.86
N GLU A 79 6.07 -15.49 9.57
CA GLU A 79 4.77 -15.81 10.20
C GLU A 79 4.91 -16.12 11.69
N SER A 80 6.05 -16.69 12.13
CA SER A 80 6.24 -17.05 13.55
C SER A 80 6.48 -15.87 14.48
N ILE A 81 6.93 -14.71 13.96
CA ILE A 81 7.20 -13.51 14.76
C ILE A 81 6.07 -12.50 14.75
N ALA A 82 5.10 -12.64 13.83
CA ALA A 82 3.92 -11.77 13.75
C ALA A 82 2.73 -12.33 14.55
N TYR A 83 2.80 -13.60 14.96
CA TYR A 83 1.77 -14.30 15.75
C TYR A 83 2.28 -14.75 17.14
N SER A 84 3.46 -14.30 17.57
CA SER A 84 3.99 -14.50 18.93
C SER A 84 3.76 -13.28 19.82
#